data_AF-A0A971A8X2-F1
#
_entry.id   AF-A0A971A8X2-F1
#
_cell.length_a   1.000
_cell.length_b   1.000
_cell.length_c   1.000
_cell.angle_alpha   90.00
_cell.angle_beta   90.00
_cell.angle_gamma   90.00
#
_symmetry.space_group_name_H-M   'P 1'
#
loop_
_entity.id
_entity.type
_entity.pdbx_description
1 polymer ?
#
loop_
_entity_poly.entity_id
_entity_poly.type
_entity_poly.pdbx_seq_one_letter_code
_entity_poly.pdbx_strand_id
1 'polypeptide(L)'
;ISMLNPDKTTISSLGSFVSQSSQMVSDAVHKEVLAHVPDGSLAQKILMGTQKTYSDRQLWAISYELQKNKKYTQKLGKELAARKAKAELKKQASRSKLQANKAGSQRILDSIKSNGFKLGDYYNWLKKNKKYRKEFYNKKYSSESAKEFMKS
;
A
#
# COMPACT_ATOMS: atom_id res chain seq x y z
N ILE A 1 -3.38 9.82 14.03
CA ILE A 1 -4.34 10.94 14.14
C ILE A 1 -5.40 10.90 13.05
N SER A 2 -5.05 10.76 11.76
CA SER A 2 -6.08 10.62 10.69
C SER A 2 -7.06 9.47 10.95
N MET A 3 -6.59 8.35 11.50
CA MET A 3 -7.41 7.20 11.89
C MET A 3 -8.33 7.40 13.11
N LEU A 4 -8.29 8.58 13.77
CA LEU A 4 -9.28 8.93 14.81
C LEU A 4 -10.66 9.22 14.21
N ASN A 5 -10.74 9.42 12.89
CA ASN A 5 -11.98 9.61 12.14
C ASN A 5 -12.11 8.47 11.11
N PRO A 6 -12.58 7.27 11.51
CA PRO A 6 -12.64 6.12 10.62
C PRO A 6 -13.47 6.41 9.36
N ASP A 7 -14.57 7.15 9.48
CA ASP A 7 -15.48 7.52 8.38
C ASP A 7 -14.84 8.43 7.31
N LYS A 8 -13.75 9.15 7.65
CA LYS A 8 -13.02 10.00 6.70
C LYS A 8 -11.80 9.30 6.07
N THR A 9 -11.43 8.11 6.54
CA THR A 9 -10.18 7.42 6.13
C THR A 9 -10.40 6.12 5.37
N THR A 10 -11.64 5.65 5.26
CA THR A 10 -12.01 4.48 4.46
C THR A 10 -12.28 4.90 3.00
N ILE A 11 -11.36 4.55 2.10
CA ILE A 11 -11.65 4.55 0.66
C ILE A 11 -12.64 3.40 0.43
N SER A 12 -13.90 3.76 0.27
CA SER A 12 -15.01 2.87 0.01
C SER A 12 -14.80 2.05 -1.27
N SER A 13 -14.54 0.74 -1.15
CA SER A 13 -14.77 -0.18 -2.27
C SER A 13 -15.28 -1.58 -1.89
N LEU A 14 -15.40 -1.92 -0.60
CA LEU A 14 -15.93 -3.21 -0.16
C LEU A 14 -16.77 -3.00 1.11
N GLY A 15 -18.09 -2.98 0.93
CA GLY A 15 -19.10 -2.66 1.93
C GLY A 15 -19.03 -3.51 3.21
N SER A 16 -19.41 -2.87 4.32
CA SER A 16 -19.76 -3.42 5.63
C SER A 16 -18.74 -4.23 6.44
N PHE A 17 -17.79 -4.98 5.86
CA PHE A 17 -16.77 -5.71 6.65
C PHE A 17 -15.61 -4.82 7.13
N VAL A 18 -15.38 -3.70 6.45
CA VAL A 18 -14.31 -2.74 6.80
C VAL A 18 -14.69 -1.88 8.02
N SER A 19 -15.98 -1.74 8.36
CA SER A 19 -16.43 -0.81 9.41
C SER A 19 -16.00 -1.25 10.81
N GLN A 20 -16.17 -2.52 11.19
CA GLN A 20 -15.76 -3.01 12.51
C GLN A 20 -14.24 -2.99 12.68
N SER A 21 -13.48 -3.42 11.66
CA SER A 21 -12.02 -3.34 11.71
C SER A 21 -11.52 -1.90 11.79
N SER A 22 -12.15 -0.97 11.05
CA SER A 22 -11.80 0.45 11.10
C SER A 22 -12.14 1.07 12.45
N GLN A 23 -13.25 0.66 13.05
CA GLN A 23 -13.62 1.09 14.40
C GLN A 23 -12.63 0.59 15.44
N MET A 24 -12.24 -0.70 15.40
CA MET A 24 -11.22 -1.25 16.30
C MET A 24 -9.87 -0.52 16.16
N VAL A 25 -9.48 -0.18 14.92
CA VAL A 25 -8.27 0.60 14.67
C VAL A 25 -8.41 2.02 15.23
N SER A 26 -9.57 2.64 15.04
CA SER A 26 -9.87 3.97 15.61
C SER A 26 -9.78 3.96 17.14
N ASP A 27 -10.38 2.96 17.80
CA ASP A 27 -10.38 2.82 19.26
C ASP A 27 -8.96 2.56 19.80
N ALA A 28 -8.17 1.74 19.10
CA ALA A 28 -6.77 1.52 19.46
C ALA A 28 -5.93 2.79 19.33
N VAL A 29 -6.12 3.55 18.24
CA VAL A 29 -5.45 4.84 18.02
C VAL A 29 -5.90 5.87 19.05
N HIS A 30 -7.18 5.89 19.42
CA HIS A 30 -7.73 6.76 20.45
C HIS A 30 -7.06 6.50 21.80
N LYS A 31 -7.00 5.24 22.24
CA LYS A 31 -6.33 4.83 23.47
C LYS A 31 -4.84 5.19 23.49
N GLU A 32 -4.14 4.97 22.37
CA GLU A 32 -2.72 5.33 22.25
C GLU A 32 -2.52 6.85 22.34
N VAL A 33 -3.35 7.63 21.65
CA VAL A 33 -3.28 9.09 21.66
C VAL A 33 -3.59 9.63 23.05
N LEU A 34 -4.61 9.10 23.73
CA LEU A 34 -5.00 9.51 25.08
C LEU A 34 -3.86 9.28 26.08
N ALA A 35 -3.10 8.19 25.95
CA ALA A 35 -1.95 7.89 26.81
C ALA A 35 -0.75 8.83 26.62
N HIS A 36 -0.75 9.65 25.57
CA HIS A 36 0.37 10.52 25.21
C HIS A 36 0.05 12.01 25.26
N VAL A 37 -1.21 12.38 25.54
CA VAL A 37 -1.62 13.76 25.82
C VAL A 37 -1.52 14.07 27.33
N PRO A 38 -1.16 15.29 27.74
CA PRO A 38 -1.12 15.66 29.15
C PRO A 38 -2.51 15.71 29.78
N ASP A 39 -2.59 15.40 31.08
CA ASP A 39 -3.81 15.56 31.87
C ASP A 39 -4.24 17.02 31.95
N GLY A 40 -5.55 17.27 31.92
CA GLY A 40 -6.15 18.60 31.93
C GLY A 40 -6.03 19.39 30.61
N SER A 41 -5.29 18.88 29.63
CA SER A 41 -5.11 19.55 28.33
C SER A 41 -6.40 19.63 27.53
N LEU A 42 -6.50 20.63 26.64
CA LEU A 42 -7.61 20.72 25.68
C LEU A 42 -7.72 19.45 24.83
N ALA A 43 -6.59 18.86 24.44
CA ALA A 43 -6.57 17.61 23.69
C ALA A 43 -7.20 16.45 24.46
N GLN A 44 -6.89 16.30 25.76
CA GLN A 44 -7.52 15.28 26.59
C GLN A 44 -9.02 15.52 26.74
N LYS A 45 -9.45 16.76 27.01
CA LYS A 45 -10.88 17.12 27.10
C LYS A 45 -11.63 16.79 25.81
N ILE A 46 -11.02 17.08 24.66
CA ILE A 46 -11.55 16.70 23.36
C ILE A 46 -11.65 15.17 23.27
N LEU A 47 -10.60 14.42 23.57
CA LEU A 47 -10.59 12.95 23.43
C LEU A 47 -11.53 12.23 24.40
N MET A 48 -11.75 12.76 25.60
CA MET A 48 -12.70 12.22 26.59
C MET A 48 -14.16 12.60 26.31
N GLY A 49 -14.41 13.45 25.32
CA GLY A 49 -15.76 13.78 24.89
C GLY A 49 -16.50 12.58 24.31
N THR A 50 -17.82 12.71 24.19
CA THR A 50 -18.69 11.65 23.65
C THR A 50 -18.77 11.64 22.12
N GLN A 51 -18.05 12.54 21.44
CA GLN A 51 -18.08 12.61 19.98
C GLN A 51 -17.41 11.39 19.31
N LYS A 52 -18.03 10.92 18.23
CA LYS A 52 -17.51 9.82 17.40
C LYS A 52 -16.48 10.26 16.36
N THR A 53 -16.48 11.55 16.03
CA THR A 53 -15.55 12.16 15.06
C THR A 53 -15.07 13.52 15.53
N TYR A 54 -13.90 13.91 15.06
CA TYR A 54 -13.23 15.16 15.39
C TYR A 54 -13.21 16.09 14.18
N SER A 55 -13.55 17.35 14.38
CA SER A 55 -13.31 18.41 13.40
C SER A 55 -11.81 18.62 13.15
N ASP A 56 -11.46 19.24 12.03
CA ASP A 56 -10.05 19.49 11.69
C ASP A 56 -9.35 20.37 12.74
N ARG A 57 -10.07 21.32 13.35
CA ARG A 57 -9.55 22.14 14.46
C ARG A 57 -9.28 21.30 15.71
N GLN A 58 -10.16 20.36 16.05
CA GLN A 58 -9.95 19.42 17.16
C GLN A 58 -8.78 18.48 16.89
N LEU A 59 -8.68 17.94 15.67
CA LEU A 59 -7.54 17.12 15.25
C LEU A 59 -6.24 17.91 15.31
N TRP A 60 -6.25 19.19 14.92
CA TRP A 60 -5.09 20.07 15.04
C TRP A 60 -4.70 20.28 16.50
N ALA A 61 -5.65 20.58 17.39
CA ALA A 61 -5.38 20.73 18.82
C ALA A 61 -4.78 19.46 19.45
N ILE A 62 -5.31 18.28 19.10
CA ILE A 62 -4.75 16.98 19.51
C ILE A 62 -3.33 16.80 18.95
N SER A 63 -3.11 17.08 17.67
CA SER A 63 -1.81 16.95 17.02
C SER A 63 -0.76 17.86 17.65
N TYR A 64 -1.15 19.10 17.96
CA TYR A 64 -0.29 20.09 18.56
C TYR A 64 0.23 19.65 19.93
N GLU A 65 -0.63 19.08 20.79
CA GLU A 65 -0.20 18.55 22.09
C GLU A 65 0.70 17.32 21.94
N LEU A 66 0.37 16.41 21.02
CA LEU A 66 1.22 15.24 20.75
C LEU A 66 2.61 15.61 20.22
N GLN A 67 2.70 16.69 19.42
CA GLN A 67 3.99 17.16 18.89
C GLN A 67 4.92 17.67 19.99
N LYS A 68 4.38 18.24 21.07
CA LYS A 68 5.18 18.67 22.24
C LYS A 68 5.77 17.48 23.00
N ASN A 69 5.13 16.31 22.91
CA ASN A 69 5.63 15.09 23.54
C ASN A 69 6.82 14.50 22.74
N LYS A 70 8.04 14.83 23.19
CA LYS A 70 9.29 14.35 22.56
C LYS A 70 9.39 12.82 22.46
N LYS A 71 8.90 12.09 23.46
CA LYS A 71 8.92 10.61 23.46
C LYS A 71 8.00 10.07 22.36
N TYR A 72 6.79 10.63 22.25
CA TYR A 72 5.81 10.25 21.23
C TYR A 72 6.32 10.55 19.82
N THR A 73 6.84 11.75 19.58
CA THR A 73 7.37 12.15 18.26
C THR A 73 8.56 11.31 17.82
N GLN A 74 9.46 10.97 18.74
CA GLN A 74 10.58 10.05 18.45
C GLN A 74 10.10 8.63 18.12
N LYS A 75 9.15 8.08 18.88
CA LYS A 75 8.54 6.77 18.59
C LYS A 75 7.91 6.75 17.20
N LEU A 76 7.06 7.74 16.91
CA LEU A 76 6.39 7.88 15.62
C LEU A 76 7.40 8.02 14.47
N GLY A 77 8.47 8.79 14.65
CA GLY A 77 9.54 8.92 13.68
C GLY A 77 10.21 7.58 13.35
N LYS A 78 10.55 6.79 14.38
CA LYS A 78 11.13 5.44 14.21
C LYS A 78 10.17 4.49 13.48
N GLU A 79 8.90 4.48 13.85
CA GLU A 79 7.89 3.64 13.19
C GLU A 79 7.69 4.01 11.73
N LEU A 80 7.63 5.30 11.41
CA LEU A 80 7.53 5.78 10.03
C LEU A 80 8.76 5.41 9.22
N ALA A 81 9.96 5.55 9.78
CA ALA A 81 11.20 5.12 9.13
C ALA A 81 11.20 3.61 8.87
N ALA A 82 10.80 2.79 9.84
CA ALA A 82 10.71 1.34 9.69
C ALA A 82 9.66 0.92 8.64
N ARG A 83 8.50 1.58 8.61
CA ARG A 83 7.47 1.36 7.59
C ARG A 83 7.97 1.72 6.19
N LYS A 84 8.64 2.86 6.03
CA LYS A 84 9.26 3.27 4.76
C LYS A 84 10.33 2.28 4.31
N ALA A 85 11.22 1.86 5.21
CA ALA A 85 12.24 0.87 4.91
C ALA A 85 11.63 -0.48 4.46
N LYS A 86 10.62 -0.98 5.17
CA LYS A 86 9.92 -2.22 4.80
C LYS A 86 9.19 -2.09 3.45
N ALA A 87 8.57 -0.94 3.18
CA ALA A 87 7.92 -0.67 1.90
C ALA A 87 8.93 -0.65 0.74
N GLU A 88 10.08 0.00 0.94
CA GLU A 88 11.13 0.05 -0.07
C GLU A 88 11.77 -1.32 -0.29
N LEU A 89 12.04 -2.10 0.76
CA LEU A 89 12.53 -3.48 0.64
C LEU A 89 11.56 -4.35 -0.16
N LYS A 90 10.25 -4.25 0.08
CA LYS A 90 9.24 -4.97 -0.71
C LYS A 90 9.22 -4.53 -2.16
N LYS A 91 9.33 -3.23 -2.42
CA LYS A 91 9.38 -2.66 -3.78
C LYS A 91 10.63 -3.12 -4.52
N GLN A 92 11.78 -3.10 -3.86
CA GLN A 92 13.05 -3.58 -4.39
C GLN A 92 12.98 -5.08 -4.68
N ALA A 93 12.50 -5.90 -3.75
CA ALA A 93 12.32 -7.34 -3.95
C ALA A 93 11.38 -7.64 -5.14
N SER A 94 10.27 -6.90 -5.27
CA SER A 94 9.37 -7.01 -6.42
C SER A 94 10.07 -6.66 -7.73
N ARG A 95 10.81 -5.53 -7.78
CA ARG A 95 11.59 -5.13 -8.96
C ARG A 95 12.64 -6.18 -9.33
N SER A 96 13.42 -6.66 -8.37
CA SER A 96 14.44 -7.69 -8.58
C SER A 96 13.83 -8.99 -9.10
N LYS A 97 12.68 -9.42 -8.56
CA LYS A 97 11.96 -10.60 -9.05
C LYS A 97 11.51 -10.44 -10.50
N LEU A 98 10.97 -9.29 -10.88
CA LEU A 98 10.53 -9.03 -12.26
C LEU A 98 11.72 -8.99 -13.23
N GLN A 99 12.84 -8.41 -12.82
CA GLN A 99 14.09 -8.41 -13.60
C GLN A 99 14.64 -9.82 -13.78
N ALA A 100 14.71 -10.60 -12.70
CA ALA A 100 15.17 -11.99 -12.75
C ALA A 100 14.28 -12.86 -13.64
N ASN A 101 12.95 -12.71 -13.55
CA ASN A 101 12.02 -13.40 -14.44
C ASN A 101 12.25 -13.04 -15.91
N LYS A 102 12.39 -11.75 -16.22
CA LYS A 102 12.64 -11.30 -17.60
C LYS A 102 13.97 -11.83 -18.14
N ALA A 103 15.03 -11.78 -17.34
CA ALA A 103 16.34 -12.30 -17.69
C ALA A 103 16.29 -13.83 -17.92
N GLY A 104 15.59 -14.57 -17.06
CA GLY A 104 15.39 -16.02 -17.22
C GLY A 104 14.63 -16.39 -18.49
N SER A 105 13.79 -15.49 -19.00
CA SER A 105 13.03 -15.67 -20.24
C SER A 105 13.70 -15.04 -21.46
N GLN A 106 14.96 -14.58 -21.38
CA GLN A 106 15.60 -13.86 -22.48
C GLN A 106 15.65 -14.68 -23.77
N ARG A 107 15.97 -15.98 -23.70
CA ARG A 107 15.97 -16.90 -24.86
C ARG A 107 14.62 -16.96 -25.58
N ILE A 108 13.52 -16.83 -24.84
CA ILE A 108 12.15 -16.86 -25.39
C ILE A 108 11.87 -15.54 -26.12
N LEU A 109 12.26 -14.42 -25.52
CA LEU A 109 12.13 -13.10 -26.15
C LEU A 109 12.98 -12.98 -27.42
N ASP A 110 14.19 -13.55 -27.40
CA ASP A 110 15.07 -13.59 -28.57
C ASP A 110 14.47 -14.46 -29.67
N SER A 111 13.87 -15.60 -29.34
CA SER A 111 13.15 -16.44 -30.32
C SER A 111 12.04 -15.65 -31.04
N ILE A 112 11.22 -14.89 -30.30
CA ILE A 112 10.16 -14.06 -30.89
C ILE A 112 10.75 -13.04 -31.88
N LYS A 113 11.84 -12.36 -31.48
CA LYS A 113 12.52 -11.38 -32.35
C LYS A 113 13.14 -12.02 -33.59
N SER A 114 13.81 -13.16 -33.42
CA SER A 114 14.46 -13.88 -34.53
C SER A 114 13.46 -14.38 -35.56
N ASN A 115 12.20 -14.61 -35.17
CA ASN A 115 11.10 -14.92 -36.10
C ASN A 115 10.46 -13.66 -36.73
N GLY A 116 11.06 -12.48 -36.56
CA GLY A 116 10.60 -11.23 -37.18
C GLY A 116 9.49 -10.48 -36.43
N PHE A 117 9.05 -10.97 -35.27
CA PHE A 117 7.98 -10.34 -34.50
C PHE A 117 8.48 -9.26 -33.55
N LYS A 118 7.67 -8.23 -33.33
CA LYS A 118 7.97 -7.17 -32.35
C LYS A 118 7.53 -7.60 -30.95
N LEU A 119 8.40 -7.39 -29.96
CA LEU A 119 8.07 -7.68 -28.55
C LEU A 119 6.89 -6.83 -28.03
N GLY A 120 6.69 -5.63 -28.56
CA GLY A 120 5.54 -4.79 -28.22
C GLY A 120 4.21 -5.47 -28.52
N ASP A 121 4.11 -6.13 -29.69
CA ASP A 121 2.92 -6.84 -30.13
C ASP A 121 2.68 -8.09 -29.28
N TYR A 122 3.75 -8.83 -28.97
CA TYR A 122 3.69 -9.96 -28.04
C TYR A 122 3.18 -9.54 -26.65
N TYR A 123 3.67 -8.43 -26.10
CA TYR A 123 3.20 -7.96 -24.80
C TYR A 123 1.75 -7.49 -24.82
N ASN A 124 1.32 -6.85 -25.91
CA ASN A 124 -0.08 -6.46 -26.09
C ASN A 124 -0.99 -7.68 -26.23
N TRP A 125 -0.53 -8.70 -26.95
CA TRP A 125 -1.21 -9.99 -27.08
C TRP A 125 -1.34 -10.68 -25.73
N LEU A 126 -0.25 -10.80 -24.96
CA LEU A 126 -0.27 -11.36 -23.59
C LEU A 126 -1.29 -10.64 -22.71
N LYS A 127 -1.33 -9.31 -22.73
CA LYS A 127 -2.25 -8.52 -21.89
C LYS A 127 -3.73 -8.82 -22.18
N LYS A 128 -4.06 -9.14 -23.43
CA LYS A 128 -5.42 -9.46 -23.90
C LYS A 128 -5.75 -10.96 -23.80
N ASN A 129 -4.75 -11.83 -23.84
CA ASN A 129 -4.91 -13.29 -23.83
C ASN A 129 -5.21 -13.82 -22.42
N LYS A 130 -6.40 -14.38 -22.18
CA LYS A 130 -6.83 -14.90 -20.86
C LYS A 130 -5.91 -16.00 -20.30
N LYS A 131 -5.34 -16.85 -21.16
CA LYS A 131 -4.47 -17.97 -20.79
C LYS A 131 -3.11 -17.49 -20.28
N TYR A 132 -2.50 -16.53 -20.98
CA TYR A 132 -1.13 -16.06 -20.68
C TYR A 132 -1.04 -14.66 -20.04
N ARG A 133 -2.16 -14.04 -19.68
CA ARG A 133 -2.20 -12.69 -19.07
C ARG A 133 -1.28 -12.51 -17.88
N LYS A 134 -1.08 -13.55 -17.08
CA LYS A 134 -0.20 -13.51 -15.90
C LYS A 134 1.27 -13.25 -16.28
N GLU A 135 1.71 -13.73 -17.45
CA GLU A 135 3.08 -13.54 -17.95
C GLU A 135 3.39 -12.06 -18.22
N PHE A 136 2.39 -11.29 -18.66
CA PHE A 136 2.54 -9.84 -18.86
C PHE A 136 2.90 -9.13 -17.54
N TYR A 137 2.32 -9.53 -16.42
CA TYR A 137 2.52 -8.88 -15.13
C TYR A 137 3.75 -9.40 -14.39
N ASN A 138 3.98 -10.71 -14.40
CA ASN A 138 5.10 -11.32 -13.69
C ASN A 138 6.42 -11.30 -14.49
N LYS A 139 6.37 -10.95 -15.79
CA LYS A 139 7.51 -10.89 -16.74
C LYS A 139 8.25 -12.22 -16.91
N LYS A 140 7.60 -13.33 -16.58
CA LYS A 140 8.10 -14.70 -16.79
C LYS A 140 7.39 -15.25 -18.02
N TYR A 141 8.08 -15.23 -19.14
CA TYR A 141 7.57 -15.66 -20.44
C TYR A 141 7.82 -17.15 -20.65
N SER A 142 6.88 -17.83 -21.28
CA SER A 142 6.95 -19.26 -21.60
C SER A 142 7.19 -19.50 -23.09
N SER A 143 7.78 -20.64 -23.42
CA SER A 143 7.98 -21.04 -24.83
C SER A 143 6.64 -21.29 -25.52
N GLU A 144 5.65 -21.76 -24.78
CA GLU A 144 4.28 -22.02 -25.22
C GLU A 144 3.59 -20.73 -25.65
N SER A 145 3.65 -19.68 -24.83
CA SER A 145 3.01 -18.40 -25.16
C SER A 145 3.68 -17.72 -26.34
N ALA A 146 5.01 -17.84 -26.48
CA ALA A 146 5.74 -17.37 -27.65
C ALA A 146 5.32 -18.11 -28.93
N LYS A 147 5.23 -19.45 -28.88
CA LYS A 147 4.79 -20.27 -30.02
C LYS A 147 3.34 -19.98 -30.43
N GLU A 148 2.44 -19.81 -29.46
CA GLU A 148 1.04 -19.47 -29.75
C GLU A 148 0.92 -18.07 -30.36
N PHE A 149 1.67 -17.10 -29.87
CA PHE A 149 1.70 -15.75 -30.43
C PHE A 149 2.22 -15.73 -31.89
N MET A 150 3.27 -16.49 -32.20
CA MET A 150 3.82 -16.54 -33.56
C MET A 150 2.90 -17.24 -34.58
N LYS A 151 1.84 -17.90 -34.10
CA LYS A 151 0.81 -18.57 -34.92
C LYS A 151 -0.49 -17.77 -35.02
N SER A 152 -0.66 -16.73 -34.19
CA SER A 152 -1.87 -15.91 -34.11
C SER A 152 -1.78 -14.68 -35.00
#